data_AF-A0A351TAQ0-F1
#
_entry.id   AF-A0A351TAQ0-F1
#
_cell.length_a   1.000
_cell.length_b   1.000
_cell.length_c   1.000
_cell.angle_alpha   90.00
_cell.angle_beta   90.00
_cell.angle_gamma   90.00
#
_symmetry.space_group_name_H-M   'P 1'
#
loop_
_entity.id
_entity.type
_entity.pdbx_description
1 polymer ?
#
loop_
_entity_poly.entity_id
_entity_poly.type
_entity_poly.pdbx_seq_one_letter_code
_entity_poly.pdbx_strand_id
1 'polypeptide(L)'
;MHITATNPDVLSPSDISDEIVAKEKSIQLEIMQQDPKNTGKPAEIMLKIIEGKMTKFREENALLTQQFVINPDQKVRDVIGADNIVSFKRFSI
;
A
#
# COMPACT_ATOMS: atom_id res chain seq x y z
N MET A 1 7.42 16.50 -7.34
CA MET A 1 8.61 15.74 -6.91
C MET A 1 8.26 14.44 -6.22
N HIS A 2 7.39 14.43 -5.19
CA HIS A 2 7.03 13.20 -4.46
C HIS A 2 6.55 12.04 -5.37
N ILE A 3 5.52 12.28 -6.20
CA ILE A 3 4.96 11.27 -7.13
C ILE A 3 6.05 10.65 -8.02
N THR A 4 7.01 11.43 -8.49
CA THR A 4 8.11 10.94 -9.34
C THR A 4 8.98 9.92 -8.61
N ALA A 5 9.20 10.13 -7.31
CA ALA A 5 10.05 9.30 -6.46
C ALA A 5 9.33 8.07 -5.90
N THR A 6 8.04 8.18 -5.55
CA THR A 6 7.28 7.10 -4.90
C THR A 6 6.41 6.28 -5.85
N ASN A 7 6.13 6.77 -7.06
CA ASN A 7 5.31 6.11 -8.08
C ASN A 7 4.01 5.49 -7.50
N PRO A 8 3.13 6.28 -6.84
CA PRO A 8 1.85 5.78 -6.36
C PRO A 8 0.96 5.38 -7.54
N ASP A 9 0.17 4.34 -7.36
CA ASP A 9 -0.78 3.85 -8.37
C ASP A 9 -2.08 4.65 -8.33
N VAL A 10 -2.52 5.06 -7.13
CA VAL A 10 -3.82 5.71 -6.91
C VAL A 10 -3.73 6.88 -5.94
N LEU A 11 -4.80 7.67 -5.83
CA LEU A 11 -4.89 8.78 -4.88
C LEU A 11 -5.12 8.27 -3.45
N SER A 12 -6.14 7.44 -3.24
CA SER A 12 -6.54 6.94 -1.92
C SER A 12 -6.50 5.41 -1.83
N PRO A 13 -6.33 4.81 -0.64
CA PRO A 13 -6.31 3.35 -0.45
C PRO A 13 -7.58 2.63 -0.95
N SER A 14 -8.71 3.34 -0.97
CA SER A 14 -10.00 2.85 -1.47
C SER A 14 -10.09 2.79 -2.99
N ASP A 15 -9.24 3.51 -3.71
CA ASP A 15 -9.25 3.54 -5.17
C ASP A 15 -8.54 2.32 -5.80
N ILE A 16 -7.90 1.49 -4.97
CA ILE A 16 -7.25 0.25 -5.44
C ILE A 16 -8.32 -0.79 -5.72
N SER A 17 -8.36 -1.26 -6.98
CA SER A 17 -9.25 -2.31 -7.45
C SER A 17 -9.16 -3.57 -6.60
N ASP A 18 -10.32 -4.15 -6.31
CA ASP A 18 -10.42 -5.41 -5.56
C ASP A 18 -9.76 -6.58 -6.30
N GLU A 19 -9.63 -6.53 -7.62
CA GLU A 19 -8.91 -7.54 -8.40
C GLU A 19 -7.40 -7.52 -8.07
N ILE A 20 -6.81 -6.33 -7.97
CA ILE A 20 -5.39 -6.15 -7.60
C ILE A 20 -5.18 -6.65 -6.17
N VAL A 21 -6.10 -6.30 -5.27
CA VAL A 21 -6.06 -6.70 -3.86
C VAL A 21 -6.20 -8.20 -3.71
N ALA A 22 -7.11 -8.84 -4.46
CA ALA A 22 -7.27 -10.29 -4.45
C ALA A 22 -6.03 -11.00 -4.97
N LYS A 23 -5.43 -10.49 -6.06
CA LYS A 23 -4.18 -11.02 -6.62
C LYS A 23 -3.03 -10.92 -5.62
N GLU A 24 -2.81 -9.74 -5.04
CA GLU A 24 -1.75 -9.55 -4.04
C GLU A 24 -2.00 -10.40 -2.79
N LYS A 25 -3.24 -10.54 -2.34
CA LYS A 25 -3.59 -11.43 -1.22
C LYS A 25 -3.21 -12.89 -1.51
N SER A 26 -3.44 -13.36 -2.73
CA SER A 26 -3.06 -14.71 -3.15
C SER A 26 -1.54 -14.92 -3.16
N ILE A 27 -0.80 -13.91 -3.63
CA ILE A 27 0.67 -13.90 -3.62
C ILE A 27 1.19 -13.93 -2.18
N GLN A 28 0.64 -13.11 -1.29
CA GLN A 28 1.05 -13.10 0.12
C GLN A 28 0.74 -14.41 0.85
N LEU A 29 -0.38 -15.07 0.52
CA LEU A 29 -0.69 -16.40 1.01
C LEU A 29 0.37 -17.42 0.59
N GLU A 30 0.73 -17.42 -0.69
CA GLU A 30 1.73 -18.35 -1.23
C GLU A 30 3.13 -18.11 -0.62
N ILE A 31 3.54 -16.84 -0.49
CA ILE A 31 4.80 -16.46 0.18
C ILE A 31 4.78 -16.93 1.65
N MET A 32 3.68 -16.76 2.36
CA MET A 32 3.61 -17.15 3.77
C MET A 32 3.62 -18.67 3.97
N GLN A 33 3.06 -19.44 3.04
CA GLN A 33 3.11 -20.91 3.08
C GLN A 33 4.53 -21.45 2.82
N GLN A 34 5.31 -20.75 2.00
CA GLN A 34 6.69 -21.13 1.69
C GLN A 34 7.71 -20.69 2.75
N ASP A 35 7.39 -19.70 3.58
CA ASP A 35 8.29 -19.17 4.61
C ASP A 35 8.42 -20.15 5.81
N PRO A 36 9.60 -20.74 6.05
CA PRO A 36 9.82 -21.69 7.15
C PRO A 36 9.51 -21.11 8.54
N LYS A 37 9.54 -19.79 8.70
CA LYS A 37 9.21 -19.10 9.97
C LYS A 37 7.71 -19.02 10.26
N ASN A 38 6.88 -19.28 9.26
CA ASN A 38 5.43 -19.28 9.37
C ASN A 38 4.85 -20.70 9.46
N THR A 39 5.66 -21.71 9.15
CA THR A 39 5.32 -23.12 9.32
C THR A 39 4.98 -23.42 10.78
N GLY A 40 3.72 -23.78 11.05
CA GLY A 40 3.22 -24.08 12.40
C GLY A 40 2.42 -22.97 13.07
N LYS A 41 2.25 -21.80 12.45
CA LYS A 41 1.34 -20.77 12.96
C LYS A 41 -0.14 -21.16 12.69
N PRO A 42 -1.05 -21.00 13.67
CA PRO A 42 -2.49 -21.17 13.45
C PRO A 42 -3.00 -20.36 12.26
N ALA A 43 -3.94 -20.93 11.49
CA ALA A 43 -4.52 -20.29 10.32
C ALA A 43 -5.09 -18.88 10.62
N GLU A 44 -5.66 -18.69 11.81
CA GLU A 44 -6.20 -17.39 12.23
C GLU A 44 -5.11 -16.30 12.37
N ILE A 45 -3.92 -16.67 12.86
CA ILE A 45 -2.79 -15.74 12.97
C ILE A 45 -2.27 -15.40 11.57
N MET A 46 -2.22 -16.39 10.69
CA MET A 46 -1.79 -16.20 9.30
C MET A 46 -2.72 -15.22 8.57
N LEU A 47 -4.03 -15.38 8.73
CA LEU A 47 -5.03 -14.46 8.17
C LEU A 47 -4.85 -13.02 8.69
N LYS A 48 -4.65 -12.85 10.00
CA LYS A 48 -4.39 -11.52 10.61
C LYS A 48 -3.12 -10.87 10.06
N ILE A 49 -2.05 -11.65 9.85
CA ILE A 49 -0.81 -11.13 9.26
C ILE A 49 -1.06 -10.66 7.83
N ILE A 50 -1.77 -11.45 7.03
CA ILE A 50 -2.06 -11.11 5.64
C ILE A 50 -2.95 -9.86 5.57
N GLU A 51 -3.96 -9.75 6.43
CA GLU A 51 -4.81 -8.56 6.50
C GLU A 51 -3.99 -7.29 6.81
N GLY A 52 -3.06 -7.38 7.76
CA GLY A 52 -2.12 -6.28 8.04
C GLY A 52 -1.23 -5.93 6.85
N LYS A 53 -0.71 -6.94 6.13
CA LYS A 53 0.06 -6.72 4.90
C LYS A 53 -0.78 -6.10 3.79
N MET A 54 -2.04 -6.52 3.63
CA MET A 54 -2.94 -5.95 2.63
C MET A 54 -3.30 -4.51 2.94
N THR A 55 -3.49 -4.18 4.22
CA THR A 55 -3.70 -2.79 4.66
C THR A 55 -2.49 -1.94 4.31
N LYS A 56 -1.29 -2.41 4.67
CA LYS A 56 -0.03 -1.73 4.35
C LYS A 56 0.19 -1.57 2.85
N PHE A 57 -0.09 -2.61 2.06
CA PHE A 57 -0.03 -2.55 0.60
C PHE A 57 -0.93 -1.45 0.04
N ARG A 58 -2.16 -1.31 0.56
CA ARG A 58 -3.05 -0.24 0.13
C ARG A 58 -2.52 1.15 0.52
N GLU A 59 -1.95 1.29 1.70
CA GLU A 59 -1.38 2.57 2.16
C GLU A 59 -0.13 2.98 1.39
N GLU A 60 0.73 2.02 1.04
CA GLU A 60 1.98 2.29 0.32
C GLU A 60 1.76 2.62 -1.16
N ASN A 61 0.71 2.10 -1.79
CA ASN A 61 0.39 2.39 -3.20
C ASN A 61 -0.55 3.60 -3.40
N ALA A 62 -1.07 4.18 -2.33
CA ALA A 62 -1.94 5.34 -2.37
C ALA A 62 -1.20 6.63 -1.98
N LEU A 63 -1.21 7.62 -2.87
CA LEU A 63 -0.50 8.90 -2.71
C LEU A 63 -0.78 9.58 -1.37
N LEU A 64 -2.04 9.68 -0.96
CA LEU A 64 -2.44 10.45 0.23
C LEU A 64 -1.93 9.85 1.55
N THR A 65 -1.69 8.55 1.59
CA THR A 65 -1.22 7.84 2.80
C THR A 65 0.28 7.65 2.87
N GLN A 66 1.00 7.92 1.78
CA GLN A 66 2.47 7.85 1.73
C GLN A 66 3.12 8.88 2.64
N GLN A 67 4.28 8.53 3.20
CA GLN A 67 5.16 9.47 3.90
C GLN A 67 5.74 10.47 2.90
N PHE A 68 5.71 11.75 3.24
CA PHE A 68 6.16 12.78 2.32
C PHE A 68 7.69 12.76 2.17
N VAL A 69 8.17 12.68 0.94
CA VAL A 69 9.61 12.49 0.64
C VAL A 69 10.50 13.61 1.19
N ILE A 70 9.97 14.83 1.31
CA ILE A 70 10.73 15.97 1.86
C ILE A 70 10.68 15.97 3.39
N ASN A 71 9.59 15.48 3.99
CA ASN A 71 9.41 15.38 5.43
C ASN A 71 8.67 14.08 5.80
N PRO A 72 9.41 12.98 6.05
CA PRO A 72 8.82 11.66 6.29
C PRO A 72 7.95 11.55 7.55
N ASP A 73 8.05 12.53 8.46
CA ASP A 73 7.24 12.60 9.68
C ASP A 73 5.76 12.94 9.39
N GLN A 74 5.46 13.39 8.17
CA GLN A 74 4.12 13.77 7.72
C GLN A 74 3.69 12.90 6.54
N LYS A 75 2.40 12.54 6.47
CA LYS A 75 1.83 11.95 5.27
C LYS A 75 1.52 13.04 4.25
N VAL A 76 1.42 12.68 2.97
CA VAL A 76 1.06 13.62 1.90
C VAL A 76 -0.26 14.34 2.20
N ARG A 77 -1.27 13.63 2.74
CA ARG A 77 -2.54 14.24 3.17
C ARG A 77 -2.36 15.34 4.23
N ASP A 78 -1.38 15.18 5.12
CA ASP A 78 -1.15 16.13 6.22
C ASP A 78 -0.47 17.40 5.67
N VAL A 79 0.35 17.24 4.63
CA VAL A 79 1.06 18.34 3.95
C VAL A 79 0.10 19.19 3.10
N ILE A 80 -0.88 18.59 2.43
CA ILE A 80 -1.87 19.33 1.63
C ILE A 80 -2.98 19.96 2.50
N GLY A 81 -3.17 19.47 3.72
CA GLY A 81 -4.15 20.03 4.65
C GLY A 81 -5.60 19.92 4.14
N ALA A 82 -6.25 21.07 3.96
CA ALA A 82 -7.63 21.14 3.49
C ALA A 82 -7.77 21.13 1.95
N ASP A 83 -6.65 21.25 1.23
CA ASP A 83 -6.64 21.20 -0.23
C ASP A 83 -6.81 19.77 -0.76
N ASN A 84 -7.19 19.65 -2.03
CA ASN A 84 -7.49 18.37 -2.67
C ASN A 84 -6.67 18.16 -3.93
N ILE A 85 -6.16 16.93 -4.11
CA ILE A 85 -5.52 16.50 -5.35
C ILE A 85 -6.59 15.84 -6.22
N VAL A 86 -6.89 16.42 -7.38
CA VAL A 86 -7.94 15.92 -8.29
C VAL A 86 -7.44 14.73 -9.11
N SER A 87 -6.22 14.79 -9.63
CA SER A 87 -5.61 13.70 -10.39
C SER A 87 -4.10 13.90 -10.52
N PHE A 88 -3.38 12.82 -10.82
CA PHE A 88 -1.98 12.88 -11.25
C PHE A 88 -1.72 11.91 -12.40
N LYS A 89 -0.67 12.19 -13.17
CA LYS A 89 -0.12 11.26 -14.17
C LYS A 89 1.40 11.31 -14.09
N ARG A 90 2.04 10.15 -14.06
CA ARG A 90 3.49 9.99 -14.11
C ARG A 90 3.84 9.20 -15.37
N PHE A 91 4.76 9.74 -16.16
CA PHE A 91 5.37 9.04 -17.28
C PHE A 91 6.84 8.78 -16.92
N SER A 92 7.33 7.59 -17.26
CA SER A 92 8.75 7.25 -17.19
C SER A 92 9.18 6.59 -18.50
N ILE A 93 10.44 6.82 -18.88
CA ILE A 93 11.08 6.24 -20.07
C ILE A 93 11.56 4.83 -19.76
#